data_AF-A0A549SQU5-F1
#
_entry.id   AF-A0A549SQU5-F1
#
_cell.length_a   1.000
_cell.length_b   1.000
_cell.length_c   1.000
_cell.angle_alpha   90.00
_cell.angle_beta   90.00
_cell.angle_gamma   90.00
#
_symmetry.space_group_name_H-M   'P 1'
#
loop_
_entity.id
_entity.type
_entity.pdbx_description
1 polymer ?
#
loop_
_entity_poly.entity_id
_entity_poly.type
_entity_poly.pdbx_seq_one_letter_code
_entity_poly.pdbx_strand_id
1 'polypeptide(L)'
;MTRVVNVAFQGGGARLITLIAAADAIKGLQNDGKIAVKAVAGSSAGSLAAFLLTQNIKYDDLKKAIRRKDKEIRKNFPRFGKFRGWLFVLWFMLTGKTVYDVRKFDALLEDIFRELGLDVRRSLSDFESDIKLHIMISDVYQARSAPCHMGDTLRHALRASCSIPVVFASYARDDHGQQVDGGVFDNLPTEILAESAGGTPVFAIGFSPRPIRSAKSSAGYLFALISSMISQRETRSRAIVGVKNVLPLETALDTFDFHDIVGVGLDEEYDHVKEQTRNFFLGWLNGAHSDADQQRYTAPIKLRDTETRLVAFIEESWRHAVGINRYVRFKVDAHSLLQANSPDQLFVEQLSEIPPGKVVPGVILPLVNGDGARSRTECHIRVDGPDGETVPFTEFIVERQIGDGRKRDDVVLLINDDLTKYSGRSLYILKKETRYGFMAPLRDAGHDMLSVRSGYWNAEEVSIQLNVPVEFGPVEAAWDGFGEAGAPVARRPPDREFNAGMTPIFAVSRPSPRDSGIRLLLTRAGSNR
;
A
#
# COMPACT_ATOMS: atom_id res chain seq x y z
N MET A 1 -22.58 -13.03 -17.75
CA MET A 1 -23.52 -11.96 -17.34
C MET A 1 -22.74 -10.68 -17.13
N THR A 2 -23.13 -9.60 -17.78
CA THR A 2 -22.54 -8.27 -17.56
C THR A 2 -23.00 -7.73 -16.21
N ARG A 3 -22.07 -7.29 -15.36
CA ARG A 3 -22.44 -6.66 -14.07
C ARG A 3 -22.47 -5.15 -14.18
N VAL A 4 -23.48 -4.52 -13.61
CA VAL A 4 -23.63 -3.06 -13.63
C VAL A 4 -22.87 -2.44 -12.44
N VAL A 5 -22.15 -1.35 -12.68
CA VAL A 5 -21.31 -0.66 -11.68
C VAL A 5 -21.40 0.87 -11.81
N ASN A 6 -21.09 1.58 -10.73
CA ASN A 6 -20.81 3.02 -10.75
C ASN A 6 -19.34 3.26 -10.40
N VAL A 7 -18.73 4.33 -10.92
CA VAL A 7 -17.29 4.58 -10.73
C VAL A 7 -17.03 6.04 -10.32
N ALA A 8 -16.32 6.25 -9.21
CA ALA A 8 -15.83 7.56 -8.78
C ALA A 8 -14.31 7.65 -9.02
N PHE A 9 -13.85 8.73 -9.65
CA PHE A 9 -12.43 9.01 -9.85
C PHE A 9 -11.96 10.13 -8.92
N GLN A 10 -10.85 9.88 -8.22
CA GLN A 10 -10.20 10.84 -7.36
C GLN A 10 -9.55 11.99 -8.15
N GLY A 11 -9.48 13.19 -7.59
CA GLY A 11 -8.61 14.26 -8.10
C GLY A 11 -7.13 14.02 -7.82
N GLY A 12 -6.26 14.53 -8.70
CA GLY A 12 -4.82 14.21 -8.62
C GLY A 12 -3.86 15.07 -9.45
N GLY A 13 -4.33 16.17 -10.06
CA GLY A 13 -3.48 17.06 -10.87
C GLY A 13 -2.74 16.29 -11.98
N ALA A 14 -1.40 16.35 -11.97
CA ALA A 14 -0.54 15.71 -12.96
C ALA A 14 -0.65 14.17 -13.01
N ARG A 15 -1.19 13.53 -11.95
CA ARG A 15 -1.48 12.09 -11.92
C ARG A 15 -2.69 11.69 -12.79
N LEU A 16 -3.21 12.62 -13.58
CA LEU A 16 -4.26 12.41 -14.56
C LEU A 16 -4.01 11.19 -15.46
N ILE A 17 -2.78 10.97 -15.91
CA ILE A 17 -2.47 9.86 -16.82
C ILE A 17 -2.75 8.50 -16.17
N THR A 18 -2.43 8.35 -14.89
CA THR A 18 -2.74 7.17 -14.09
C THR A 18 -4.26 6.92 -14.05
N LEU A 19 -5.07 7.98 -13.92
CA LEU A 19 -6.54 7.87 -13.95
C LEU A 19 -7.08 7.55 -15.35
N ILE A 20 -6.46 8.09 -16.40
CA ILE A 20 -6.80 7.75 -17.79
C ILE A 20 -6.51 6.28 -18.09
N ALA A 21 -5.41 5.73 -17.56
CA ALA A 21 -5.10 4.30 -17.68
C ALA A 21 -6.16 3.40 -17.01
N ALA A 22 -6.62 3.80 -15.83
CA ALA A 22 -7.71 3.12 -15.15
C ALA A 22 -9.03 3.21 -15.95
N ALA A 23 -9.34 4.38 -16.50
CA ALA A 23 -10.52 4.57 -17.36
C ALA A 23 -10.44 3.70 -18.64
N ASP A 24 -9.27 3.59 -19.27
CA ASP A 24 -9.03 2.70 -20.42
C ASP A 24 -9.31 1.23 -20.06
N ALA A 25 -8.81 0.75 -18.92
CA ALA A 25 -9.08 -0.60 -18.45
C ALA A 25 -10.59 -0.86 -18.25
N ILE A 26 -11.30 0.08 -17.63
CA ILE A 26 -12.75 -0.02 -17.42
C ILE A 26 -13.49 -0.04 -18.76
N LYS A 27 -13.11 0.83 -19.70
CA LYS A 27 -13.69 0.84 -21.05
C LYS A 27 -13.45 -0.47 -21.79
N GLY A 28 -12.25 -1.04 -21.67
CA GLY A 28 -11.93 -2.36 -22.20
C GLY A 28 -12.85 -3.45 -21.62
N LEU A 29 -13.07 -3.46 -20.31
CA LEU A 29 -13.99 -4.40 -19.65
C LEU A 29 -15.46 -4.18 -20.05
N GLN A 30 -15.87 -2.95 -20.35
CA GLN A 30 -17.18 -2.66 -20.93
C GLN A 30 -17.33 -3.22 -22.34
N ASN A 31 -16.32 -3.01 -23.19
CA ASN A 31 -16.30 -3.53 -24.56
C ASN A 31 -16.29 -5.07 -24.59
N ASP A 32 -15.62 -5.70 -23.61
CA ASP A 32 -15.63 -7.15 -23.40
C ASP A 32 -16.99 -7.68 -22.87
N GLY A 33 -17.95 -6.80 -22.58
CA GLY A 33 -19.26 -7.16 -22.01
C GLY A 33 -19.20 -7.69 -20.57
N LYS A 34 -18.09 -7.45 -19.85
CA LYS A 34 -17.90 -7.95 -18.47
C LYS A 34 -18.57 -7.05 -17.44
N ILE A 35 -18.48 -5.74 -17.64
CA ILE A 35 -19.12 -4.72 -16.82
C ILE A 35 -19.91 -3.74 -17.67
N ALA A 36 -20.88 -3.05 -17.06
CA ALA A 36 -21.56 -1.90 -17.64
C ALA A 36 -21.52 -0.76 -16.64
N VAL A 37 -20.99 0.40 -17.02
CA VAL A 37 -20.94 1.57 -16.13
C VAL A 37 -22.24 2.33 -16.28
N LYS A 38 -22.98 2.52 -15.19
CA LYS A 38 -24.27 3.24 -15.17
C LYS A 38 -24.10 4.72 -14.84
N ALA A 39 -23.20 5.03 -13.90
CA ALA A 39 -22.87 6.39 -13.54
C ALA A 39 -21.38 6.52 -13.21
N VAL A 40 -20.82 7.69 -13.53
CA VAL A 40 -19.44 8.04 -13.24
C VAL A 40 -19.38 9.43 -12.62
N ALA A 41 -18.52 9.59 -11.62
CA ALA A 41 -18.24 10.87 -10.99
C ALA A 41 -16.74 11.13 -10.95
N GLY A 42 -16.34 12.39 -11.04
CA GLY A 42 -14.94 12.78 -10.98
C GLY A 42 -14.75 14.15 -10.39
N SER A 43 -13.55 14.38 -9.86
CA SER A 43 -13.12 15.65 -9.29
C SER A 43 -11.74 16.01 -9.84
N SER A 44 -11.49 17.26 -10.25
CA SER A 44 -10.22 17.70 -10.85
C SER A 44 -9.79 16.80 -12.02
N ALA A 45 -8.56 16.28 -12.00
CA ALA A 45 -8.08 15.27 -12.95
C ALA A 45 -9.02 14.05 -13.09
N GLY A 46 -9.71 13.66 -12.02
CA GLY A 46 -10.71 12.61 -12.04
C GLY A 46 -11.93 12.95 -12.90
N SER A 47 -12.31 14.22 -13.01
CA SER A 47 -13.40 14.69 -13.89
C SER A 47 -13.07 14.47 -15.36
N LEU A 48 -11.80 14.65 -15.73
CA LEU A 48 -11.35 14.37 -17.10
C LEU A 48 -11.41 12.87 -17.38
N ALA A 49 -10.92 12.03 -16.46
CA ALA A 49 -10.99 10.57 -16.60
C ALA A 49 -12.45 10.07 -16.67
N ALA A 50 -13.32 10.63 -15.81
CA ALA A 50 -14.75 10.33 -15.78
C ALA A 50 -15.42 10.68 -17.11
N PHE A 51 -15.18 11.89 -17.63
CA PHE A 51 -15.71 12.32 -18.92
C PHE A 51 -15.20 11.41 -20.06
N LEU A 52 -13.89 11.14 -20.13
CA LEU A 52 -13.32 10.30 -21.19
C LEU A 52 -13.91 8.88 -21.20
N LEU A 53 -14.23 8.33 -20.02
CA LEU A 53 -14.87 7.02 -19.88
C LEU A 53 -16.27 7.00 -20.52
N THR A 54 -17.03 8.10 -20.43
CA THR A 54 -18.36 8.19 -21.04
C THR A 54 -18.30 8.27 -22.57
N GLN A 55 -17.20 8.76 -23.12
CA GLN A 55 -17.04 8.91 -24.56
C GLN A 55 -16.64 7.60 -25.25
N ASN A 56 -17.00 7.47 -26.53
CA ASN A 56 -16.57 6.35 -27.37
C ASN A 56 -15.26 6.68 -28.10
N ILE A 57 -14.18 6.93 -27.33
CA ILE A 57 -12.86 7.26 -27.87
C ILE A 57 -11.91 6.07 -27.83
N LYS A 58 -10.90 6.09 -28.71
CA LYS A 58 -9.75 5.21 -28.64
C LYS A 58 -8.67 5.85 -27.76
N TYR A 59 -8.36 5.22 -26.64
CA TYR A 59 -7.35 5.74 -25.70
C TYR A 59 -5.95 5.85 -26.34
N ASP A 60 -5.62 5.02 -27.34
CA ASP A 60 -4.37 5.17 -28.09
C ASP A 60 -4.28 6.50 -28.85
N ASP A 61 -5.40 7.00 -29.36
CA ASP A 61 -5.43 8.28 -30.07
C ASP A 61 -5.31 9.45 -29.08
N LEU A 62 -5.89 9.31 -27.87
CA LEU A 62 -5.67 10.24 -26.76
C LEU A 62 -4.21 10.27 -26.33
N LYS A 63 -3.56 9.11 -26.15
CA LYS A 63 -2.13 9.01 -25.83
C LYS A 63 -1.28 9.72 -26.89
N LYS A 64 -1.58 9.50 -28.18
CA LYS A 64 -0.87 10.17 -29.28
C LYS A 64 -1.07 11.69 -29.25
N ALA A 65 -2.30 12.15 -29.01
CA ALA A 65 -2.60 13.59 -28.89
C ALA A 65 -1.81 14.24 -27.74
N ILE A 66 -1.80 13.61 -26.56
CA ILE A 66 -1.01 14.11 -25.42
C ILE A 66 0.50 14.12 -25.75
N ARG A 67 1.03 13.07 -26.38
CA ARG A 67 2.46 13.01 -26.80
C ARG A 67 2.82 14.11 -27.79
N ARG A 68 1.95 14.42 -28.77
CA ARG A 68 2.17 15.53 -29.72
C ARG A 68 2.26 16.87 -29.00
N LYS A 69 1.54 17.01 -27.88
CA LYS A 69 1.50 18.22 -27.05
C LYS A 69 2.56 18.25 -25.94
N ASP A 70 3.45 17.28 -25.83
CA ASP A 70 4.46 17.21 -24.75
C ASP A 70 5.27 18.51 -24.60
N LYS A 71 5.78 19.04 -25.71
CA LYS A 71 6.55 20.30 -25.71
C LYS A 71 5.72 21.48 -25.19
N GLU A 72 4.44 21.53 -25.53
CA GLU A 72 3.53 22.58 -25.11
C GLU A 72 3.16 22.44 -23.63
N ILE A 73 2.89 21.21 -23.18
CA ILE A 73 2.65 20.87 -21.77
C ILE A 73 3.85 21.30 -20.92
N ARG A 74 5.06 20.90 -21.28
CA ARG A 74 6.29 21.26 -20.53
C ARG A 74 6.54 22.77 -20.51
N LYS A 75 6.22 23.46 -21.60
CA LYS A 75 6.37 24.92 -21.71
C LYS A 75 5.35 25.67 -20.86
N ASN A 76 4.10 25.20 -20.85
CA ASN A 76 3.00 25.86 -20.16
C ASN A 76 2.95 25.55 -18.67
N PHE A 77 3.49 24.39 -18.25
CA PHE A 77 3.50 23.90 -16.87
C PHE A 77 4.92 23.53 -16.40
N PRO A 78 5.84 24.51 -16.27
CA PRO A 78 7.19 24.25 -15.81
C PRO A 78 7.24 23.77 -14.35
N ARG A 79 8.26 22.98 -14.01
CA ARG A 79 8.53 22.51 -12.64
C ARG A 79 8.77 23.69 -11.69
N PHE A 80 8.16 23.65 -10.50
CA PHE A 80 8.47 24.62 -9.45
C PHE A 80 9.83 24.32 -8.79
N GLY A 81 10.73 25.30 -8.81
CA GLY A 81 11.97 25.24 -8.03
C GLY A 81 11.71 25.37 -6.53
N LYS A 82 12.39 24.56 -5.71
CA LYS A 82 12.16 24.40 -4.26
C LYS A 82 12.30 25.67 -3.40
N PHE A 83 13.04 26.70 -3.86
CA PHE A 83 13.40 27.87 -3.04
C PHE A 83 12.78 29.20 -3.51
N ARG A 84 12.65 29.43 -4.83
CA ARG A 84 11.98 30.62 -5.40
C ARG A 84 10.46 30.49 -5.45
N GLY A 85 9.92 29.27 -5.34
CA GLY A 85 8.49 28.99 -5.49
C GLY A 85 7.59 29.63 -4.42
N TRP A 86 8.03 29.74 -3.17
CA TRP A 86 7.16 30.27 -2.09
C TRP A 86 6.91 31.77 -2.20
N LEU A 87 7.96 32.59 -2.31
CA LEU A 87 7.80 34.05 -2.47
C LEU A 87 6.98 34.37 -3.72
N PHE A 88 7.15 33.55 -4.77
CA PHE A 88 6.36 33.61 -5.99
C PHE A 88 4.89 33.27 -5.72
N VAL A 89 4.58 32.12 -5.12
CA VAL A 89 3.22 31.69 -4.77
C VAL A 89 2.51 32.68 -3.81
N LEU A 90 3.22 33.20 -2.81
CA LEU A 90 2.70 34.26 -1.93
C LEU A 90 2.38 35.53 -2.71
N TRP A 91 3.26 35.93 -3.63
CA TRP A 91 3.02 37.07 -4.51
C TRP A 91 1.78 36.87 -5.39
N PHE A 92 1.56 35.68 -5.95
CA PHE A 92 0.33 35.36 -6.68
C PHE A 92 -0.91 35.43 -5.79
N MET A 93 -0.83 34.88 -4.57
CA MET A 93 -1.90 35.01 -3.57
C MET A 93 -2.20 36.47 -3.21
N LEU A 94 -1.20 37.34 -3.06
CA LEU A 94 -1.41 38.74 -2.70
C LEU A 94 -1.91 39.60 -3.87
N THR A 95 -1.54 39.23 -5.11
CA THR A 95 -1.89 39.99 -6.31
C THR A 95 -3.17 39.51 -7.01
N GLY A 96 -3.76 38.41 -6.54
CA GLY A 96 -4.95 37.81 -7.16
C GLY A 96 -4.69 37.24 -8.55
N LYS A 97 -3.42 36.96 -8.86
CA LYS A 97 -3.01 36.31 -10.11
C LYS A 97 -2.89 34.80 -9.89
N THR A 98 -3.06 34.03 -10.96
CA THR A 98 -2.84 32.58 -10.94
C THR A 98 -1.41 32.25 -11.32
N VAL A 99 -0.88 31.17 -10.78
CA VAL A 99 0.50 30.74 -11.08
C VAL A 99 0.62 30.23 -12.52
N TYR A 100 -0.40 29.51 -12.99
CA TYR A 100 -0.52 29.11 -14.38
C TYR A 100 -1.60 29.89 -15.10
N ASP A 101 -1.40 30.10 -16.39
CA ASP A 101 -2.37 30.79 -17.25
C ASP A 101 -3.49 29.82 -17.64
N VAL A 102 -4.68 30.06 -17.09
CA VAL A 102 -5.88 29.25 -17.34
C VAL A 102 -6.22 29.20 -18.83
N ARG A 103 -5.94 30.26 -19.60
CA ARG A 103 -6.23 30.29 -21.05
C ARG A 103 -5.38 29.28 -21.81
N LYS A 104 -4.16 29.03 -21.35
CA LYS A 104 -3.28 28.01 -21.95
C LYS A 104 -3.73 26.61 -21.61
N PHE A 105 -4.29 26.40 -20.42
CA PHE A 105 -4.93 25.15 -20.06
C PHE A 105 -6.17 24.89 -20.93
N ASP A 106 -7.05 25.88 -21.07
CA ASP A 106 -8.23 25.80 -21.93
C ASP A 106 -7.85 25.51 -23.39
N ALA A 107 -6.85 26.22 -23.93
CA ALA A 107 -6.37 26.00 -25.29
C ALA A 107 -5.76 24.60 -25.48
N LEU A 108 -5.00 24.11 -24.50
CA LEU A 108 -4.44 22.77 -24.54
C LEU A 108 -5.53 21.69 -24.53
N LEU A 109 -6.54 21.83 -23.65
CA LEU A 109 -7.68 20.93 -23.60
C LEU A 109 -8.45 20.96 -24.92
N GLU A 110 -8.75 22.15 -25.43
CA GLU A 110 -9.48 22.32 -26.69
C GLU A 110 -8.73 21.66 -27.86
N ASP A 111 -7.42 21.82 -27.94
CA ASP A 111 -6.60 21.18 -28.98
C ASP A 111 -6.61 19.66 -28.87
N ILE A 112 -6.41 19.09 -27.66
CA ILE A 112 -6.42 17.64 -27.45
C ILE A 112 -7.79 17.05 -27.80
N PHE A 113 -8.87 17.70 -27.35
CA PHE A 113 -10.24 17.22 -27.57
C PHE A 113 -10.65 17.34 -29.02
N ARG A 114 -10.24 18.42 -29.72
CA ARG A 114 -10.47 18.58 -31.16
C ARG A 114 -9.81 17.45 -31.96
N GLU A 115 -8.60 17.02 -31.59
CA GLU A 115 -7.94 15.87 -32.22
C GLU A 115 -8.70 14.55 -32.00
N LEU A 116 -9.53 14.46 -30.96
CA LEU A 116 -10.42 13.34 -30.67
C LEU A 116 -11.82 13.51 -31.28
N GLY A 117 -12.08 14.60 -32.00
CA GLY A 117 -13.40 14.91 -32.55
C GLY A 117 -14.42 15.39 -31.52
N LEU A 118 -13.95 15.88 -30.36
CA LEU A 118 -14.79 16.39 -29.28
C LEU A 118 -14.73 17.92 -29.22
N ASP A 119 -15.90 18.57 -29.15
CA ASP A 119 -15.98 20.03 -29.04
C ASP A 119 -16.32 20.46 -27.60
N VAL A 120 -15.31 20.92 -26.87
CA VAL A 120 -15.42 21.35 -25.46
C VAL A 120 -16.34 22.56 -25.24
N ARG A 121 -16.81 23.23 -26.31
CA ARG A 121 -17.73 24.37 -26.23
C ARG A 121 -19.19 23.95 -26.11
N ARG A 122 -19.49 22.68 -26.42
CA ARG A 122 -20.82 22.10 -26.28
C ARG A 122 -21.21 21.94 -24.82
N SER A 123 -22.52 21.91 -24.54
CA SER A 123 -23.00 21.75 -23.17
C SER A 123 -22.76 20.33 -22.67
N LEU A 124 -22.75 20.10 -21.36
CA LEU A 124 -22.65 18.74 -20.81
C LEU A 124 -23.81 17.84 -21.26
N SER A 125 -25.01 18.40 -21.48
CA SER A 125 -26.14 17.66 -22.04
C SER A 125 -25.92 17.15 -23.47
N ASP A 126 -25.08 17.83 -24.27
CA ASP A 126 -24.70 17.34 -25.60
C ASP A 126 -23.85 16.06 -25.56
N PHE A 127 -23.22 15.78 -24.41
CA PHE A 127 -22.39 14.60 -24.15
C PHE A 127 -23.11 13.55 -23.31
N GLU A 128 -24.40 13.74 -23.05
CA GLU A 128 -25.20 12.77 -22.30
C GLU A 128 -25.23 11.45 -23.07
N SER A 129 -24.89 10.37 -22.36
CA SER A 129 -24.82 9.02 -22.87
C SER A 129 -25.64 8.12 -21.95
N ASP A 130 -25.68 6.81 -22.22
CA ASP A 130 -26.24 5.84 -21.28
C ASP A 130 -25.53 5.85 -19.90
N ILE A 131 -24.34 6.46 -19.84
CA ILE A 131 -23.56 6.67 -18.61
C ILE A 131 -23.82 8.07 -18.08
N LYS A 132 -24.41 8.16 -16.89
CA LYS A 132 -24.62 9.43 -16.19
C LYS A 132 -23.28 10.01 -15.72
N LEU A 133 -22.97 11.25 -16.10
CA LEU A 133 -21.72 11.94 -15.74
C LEU A 133 -21.94 12.97 -14.63
N HIS A 134 -21.07 12.94 -13.61
CA HIS A 134 -21.00 13.93 -12.55
C HIS A 134 -19.59 14.56 -12.50
N ILE A 135 -19.47 15.82 -12.93
CA ILE A 135 -18.24 16.61 -12.77
C ILE A 135 -18.40 17.45 -11.52
N MET A 136 -17.52 17.24 -10.53
CA MET A 136 -17.64 17.90 -9.23
C MET A 136 -16.86 19.20 -9.19
N ILE A 137 -17.47 20.23 -8.61
CA ILE A 137 -16.89 21.55 -8.36
C ILE A 137 -17.12 21.95 -6.90
N SER A 138 -16.21 22.76 -6.36
CA SER A 138 -16.31 23.27 -4.99
C SER A 138 -16.75 24.72 -4.99
N ASP A 139 -17.83 25.04 -4.29
CA ASP A 139 -18.23 26.42 -4.00
C ASP A 139 -17.65 26.83 -2.63
N VAL A 140 -16.67 27.74 -2.65
CA VAL A 140 -15.98 28.21 -1.44
C VAL A 140 -16.91 28.99 -0.52
N TYR A 141 -17.86 29.75 -1.05
CA TYR A 141 -18.77 30.57 -0.24
C TYR A 141 -19.81 29.71 0.46
N GLN A 142 -20.28 28.67 -0.21
CA GLN A 142 -21.26 27.73 0.36
C GLN A 142 -20.61 26.57 1.11
N ALA A 143 -19.27 26.51 1.11
CA ALA A 143 -18.47 25.46 1.74
C ALA A 143 -18.94 24.03 1.38
N ARG A 144 -19.35 23.83 0.12
CA ARG A 144 -19.90 22.55 -0.37
C ARG A 144 -19.39 22.19 -1.75
N SER A 145 -19.37 20.89 -2.02
CA SER A 145 -19.19 20.35 -3.37
C SER A 145 -20.54 20.14 -4.02
N ALA A 146 -20.62 20.39 -5.32
CA ALA A 146 -21.81 20.14 -6.13
C ALA A 146 -21.42 19.68 -7.54
N PRO A 147 -22.24 18.88 -8.22
CA PRO A 147 -22.04 18.60 -9.64
C PRO A 147 -22.30 19.86 -10.48
N CYS A 148 -21.57 20.01 -11.58
CA CYS A 148 -21.88 21.02 -12.59
C CYS A 148 -23.29 20.85 -13.17
N HIS A 149 -23.85 21.95 -13.68
CA HIS A 149 -25.16 21.91 -14.33
C HIS A 149 -25.03 21.36 -15.75
N MET A 150 -26.02 20.59 -16.21
CA MET A 150 -26.00 20.00 -17.56
C MET A 150 -25.99 21.05 -18.70
N GLY A 151 -26.41 22.28 -18.41
CA GLY A 151 -26.32 23.42 -19.33
C GLY A 151 -24.93 24.05 -19.42
N ASP A 152 -24.01 23.74 -18.50
CA ASP A 152 -22.65 24.28 -18.53
C ASP A 152 -21.88 23.69 -19.72
N THR A 153 -20.99 24.49 -20.31
CA THR A 153 -20.09 23.96 -21.34
C THR A 153 -19.08 22.99 -20.73
N LEU A 154 -18.68 21.96 -21.49
CA LEU A 154 -17.68 20.99 -21.03
C LEU A 154 -16.37 21.67 -20.60
N ARG A 155 -15.91 22.67 -21.38
CA ARG A 155 -14.75 23.49 -21.05
C ARG A 155 -14.92 24.17 -19.69
N HIS A 156 -16.07 24.81 -19.44
CA HIS A 156 -16.33 25.45 -18.17
C HIS A 156 -16.30 24.44 -17.01
N ALA A 157 -17.00 23.32 -17.15
CA ALA A 157 -17.09 22.28 -16.13
C ALA A 157 -15.71 21.68 -15.77
N LEU A 158 -14.92 21.32 -16.79
CA LEU A 158 -13.57 20.77 -16.58
C LEU A 158 -12.61 21.81 -16.00
N ARG A 159 -12.68 23.06 -16.48
CA ARG A 159 -11.88 24.18 -15.95
C ARG A 159 -12.20 24.41 -14.47
N ALA A 160 -13.48 24.57 -14.13
CA ALA A 160 -13.93 24.78 -12.76
C ALA A 160 -13.53 23.61 -11.85
N SER A 161 -13.64 22.37 -12.33
CA SER A 161 -13.27 21.19 -11.55
C SER A 161 -11.75 21.09 -11.31
N CYS A 162 -10.93 21.56 -12.25
CA CYS A 162 -9.45 21.57 -12.17
C CYS A 162 -8.85 22.88 -11.61
N SER A 163 -9.69 23.80 -11.12
CA SER A 163 -9.31 25.15 -10.66
C SER A 163 -8.62 25.12 -9.29
N ILE A 164 -7.45 24.49 -9.20
CA ILE A 164 -6.69 24.37 -7.95
C ILE A 164 -6.42 25.78 -7.41
N PRO A 165 -6.78 26.08 -6.14
CA PRO A 165 -6.55 27.40 -5.56
C PRO A 165 -5.10 27.85 -5.72
N VAL A 166 -4.92 29.13 -6.08
CA VAL A 166 -3.65 29.81 -6.37
C VAL A 166 -2.98 29.35 -7.67
N VAL A 167 -3.11 28.08 -8.05
CA VAL A 167 -2.49 27.53 -9.26
C VAL A 167 -3.27 27.92 -10.51
N PHE A 168 -4.57 27.64 -10.50
CA PHE A 168 -5.51 27.86 -11.62
C PHE A 168 -6.70 28.75 -11.27
N ALA A 169 -6.98 28.96 -9.98
CA ALA A 169 -7.99 29.91 -9.52
C ALA A 169 -7.40 30.95 -8.57
N SER A 170 -7.85 32.19 -8.69
CA SER A 170 -7.54 33.27 -7.75
C SER A 170 -8.80 33.75 -7.03
N TYR A 171 -8.62 34.66 -6.07
CA TYR A 171 -9.76 35.25 -5.34
C TYR A 171 -10.51 36.32 -6.14
N ALA A 172 -10.00 36.71 -7.32
CA ALA A 172 -10.69 37.63 -8.18
C ALA A 172 -11.93 36.92 -8.74
N ARG A 173 -13.13 37.45 -8.45
CA ARG A 173 -14.41 36.92 -8.95
C ARG A 173 -14.36 36.77 -10.48
N ASP A 174 -14.71 35.59 -10.97
CA ASP A 174 -15.25 35.46 -12.32
C ASP A 174 -16.78 35.62 -12.27
N ASP A 175 -17.39 35.76 -13.44
CA ASP A 175 -18.84 35.98 -13.59
C ASP A 175 -19.71 34.81 -13.10
N HIS A 176 -19.10 33.68 -12.71
CA HIS A 176 -19.77 32.45 -12.27
C HIS A 176 -19.61 32.16 -10.76
N GLY A 177 -19.07 33.12 -10.00
CA GLY A 177 -18.80 32.98 -8.57
C GLY A 177 -17.43 32.37 -8.30
N GLN A 178 -17.01 32.33 -7.04
CA GLN A 178 -15.67 31.83 -6.69
C GLN A 178 -15.69 30.30 -6.55
N GLN A 179 -15.79 29.64 -7.70
CA GLN A 179 -15.68 28.19 -7.83
C GLN A 179 -14.20 27.78 -7.80
N VAL A 180 -13.89 26.73 -7.06
CA VAL A 180 -12.55 26.14 -7.00
C VAL A 180 -12.62 24.65 -7.30
N ASP A 181 -11.44 24.05 -7.42
CA ASP A 181 -11.27 22.62 -7.65
C ASP A 181 -12.18 21.78 -6.76
N GLY A 182 -12.89 20.83 -7.38
CA GLY A 182 -13.80 19.91 -6.67
C GLY A 182 -13.10 19.14 -5.55
N GLY A 183 -11.79 18.95 -5.70
CA GLY A 183 -10.93 18.23 -4.78
C GLY A 183 -10.81 18.87 -3.41
N VAL A 184 -11.13 20.16 -3.27
CA VAL A 184 -11.08 20.85 -1.99
C VAL A 184 -12.11 20.31 -0.99
N PHE A 185 -13.35 20.09 -1.42
CA PHE A 185 -14.42 19.59 -0.54
C PHE A 185 -14.80 18.13 -0.81
N ASP A 186 -14.61 17.64 -2.04
CA ASP A 186 -14.94 16.27 -2.42
C ASP A 186 -13.97 15.75 -3.50
N ASN A 187 -12.79 15.32 -3.04
CA ASN A 187 -11.76 14.79 -3.93
C ASN A 187 -12.05 13.40 -4.46
N LEU A 188 -12.99 12.67 -3.86
CA LEU A 188 -13.38 11.33 -4.28
C LEU A 188 -14.90 11.22 -4.17
N PRO A 189 -15.64 11.55 -5.24
CA PRO A 189 -17.08 11.80 -5.16
C PRO A 189 -17.91 10.53 -5.17
N THR A 190 -17.78 9.73 -4.12
CA THR A 190 -18.53 8.48 -3.96
C THR A 190 -19.93 8.71 -3.38
N GLU A 191 -20.12 9.77 -2.59
CA GLU A 191 -21.39 10.07 -1.90
C GLU A 191 -22.52 10.31 -2.92
N ILE A 192 -22.29 11.16 -3.93
CA ILE A 192 -23.27 11.42 -5.00
C ILE A 192 -23.66 10.16 -5.80
N LEU A 193 -22.72 9.23 -5.98
CA LEU A 193 -22.98 7.97 -6.66
C LEU A 193 -23.70 6.99 -5.74
N ALA A 194 -23.36 6.94 -4.45
CA ALA A 194 -23.99 6.07 -3.47
C ALA A 194 -25.47 6.46 -3.27
N GLU A 195 -25.77 7.75 -3.20
CA GLU A 195 -27.14 8.27 -3.08
C GLU A 195 -28.02 7.88 -4.28
N SER A 196 -27.44 7.86 -5.49
CA SER A 196 -28.15 7.54 -6.74
C SER A 196 -27.99 6.09 -7.20
N ALA A 197 -27.24 5.26 -6.45
CA ALA A 197 -26.86 3.92 -6.87
C ALA A 197 -28.04 2.93 -6.96
N GLY A 198 -29.03 3.07 -6.08
CA GLY A 198 -30.16 2.14 -6.00
C GLY A 198 -29.73 0.67 -5.88
N GLY A 199 -28.69 0.39 -5.07
CA GLY A 199 -28.11 -0.95 -4.90
C GLY A 199 -27.04 -1.33 -5.92
N THR A 200 -26.74 -0.49 -6.92
CA THR A 200 -25.62 -0.70 -7.84
C THR A 200 -24.29 -0.46 -7.09
N PRO A 201 -23.30 -1.38 -7.16
CA PRO A 201 -22.03 -1.19 -6.47
C PRO A 201 -21.29 0.05 -7.00
N VAL A 202 -20.69 0.81 -6.08
CA VAL A 202 -19.90 2.00 -6.39
C VAL A 202 -18.43 1.68 -6.16
N PHE A 203 -17.59 1.86 -7.18
CA PHE A 203 -16.15 1.68 -7.09
C PHE A 203 -15.44 3.03 -7.03
N ALA A 204 -14.49 3.15 -6.11
CA ALA A 204 -13.66 4.32 -5.95
C ALA A 204 -12.26 4.05 -6.52
N ILE A 205 -11.86 4.82 -7.51
CA ILE A 205 -10.53 4.78 -8.10
C ILE A 205 -9.76 6.00 -7.62
N GLY A 206 -8.72 5.76 -6.84
CA GLY A 206 -7.97 6.82 -6.19
C GLY A 206 -6.54 6.42 -5.89
N PHE A 207 -5.72 7.36 -5.43
CA PHE A 207 -4.30 7.11 -5.18
C PHE A 207 -4.07 6.51 -3.80
N SER A 208 -3.03 5.70 -3.65
CA SER A 208 -2.59 5.26 -2.32
C SER A 208 -2.31 6.48 -1.41
N PRO A 209 -2.77 6.47 -0.14
CA PRO A 209 -2.52 7.57 0.78
C PRO A 209 -1.02 7.81 0.92
N ARG A 210 -0.57 9.06 0.73
CA ARG A 210 0.81 9.44 0.99
C ARG A 210 0.89 10.12 2.36
N PRO A 211 1.89 9.77 3.21
CA PRO A 211 2.04 10.44 4.48
C PRO A 211 2.28 11.94 4.28
N ILE A 212 1.56 12.76 5.03
CA ILE A 212 1.70 14.22 4.97
C ILE A 212 3.13 14.57 5.41
N ARG A 213 3.88 15.22 4.51
CA ARG A 213 5.26 15.66 4.81
C ARG A 213 5.20 16.73 5.91
N SER A 214 6.11 16.67 6.90
CA SER A 214 6.15 17.70 7.93
C SER A 214 6.44 19.06 7.31
N ALA A 215 5.59 20.03 7.62
CA ALA A 215 5.75 21.39 7.17
C ALA A 215 6.94 22.04 7.88
N LYS A 216 7.98 22.41 7.13
CA LYS A 216 9.12 23.22 7.64
C LYS A 216 8.94 24.72 7.37
N SER A 217 7.82 25.12 6.76
CA SER A 217 7.50 26.49 6.40
C SER A 217 6.01 26.78 6.59
N SER A 218 5.64 28.05 6.74
CA SER A 218 4.24 28.49 6.83
C SER A 218 3.42 28.09 5.60
N ALA A 219 4.01 28.17 4.40
CA ALA A 219 3.39 27.68 3.17
C ALA A 219 3.18 26.16 3.20
N GLY A 220 4.21 25.42 3.63
CA GLY A 220 4.12 23.98 3.82
C GLY A 220 3.02 23.62 4.82
N TYR A 221 2.81 24.46 5.85
CA TYR A 221 1.77 24.28 6.84
C TYR A 221 0.38 24.51 6.24
N LEU A 222 0.18 25.60 5.48
CA LEU A 222 -1.07 25.85 4.76
C LEU A 222 -1.41 24.72 3.79
N PHE A 223 -0.44 24.26 2.99
CA PHE A 223 -0.65 23.12 2.10
C PHE A 223 -0.90 21.82 2.86
N ALA A 224 -0.27 21.62 4.03
CA ALA A 224 -0.55 20.48 4.90
C ALA A 224 -1.97 20.54 5.46
N LEU A 225 -2.49 21.72 5.82
CA LEU A 225 -3.88 21.89 6.25
C LEU A 225 -4.86 21.54 5.13
N ILE A 226 -4.66 22.10 3.92
CA ILE A 226 -5.49 21.77 2.75
C ILE A 226 -5.41 20.27 2.46
N SER A 227 -4.21 19.70 2.42
CA SER A 227 -4.00 18.26 2.18
C SER A 227 -4.66 17.40 3.25
N SER A 228 -4.69 17.84 4.51
CA SER A 228 -5.35 17.13 5.61
C SER A 228 -6.86 17.13 5.44
N MET A 229 -7.46 18.27 5.05
CA MET A 229 -8.90 18.37 4.77
C MET A 229 -9.30 17.45 3.61
N ILE A 230 -8.51 17.46 2.53
CA ILE A 230 -8.69 16.58 1.37
C ILE A 230 -8.60 15.11 1.80
N SER A 231 -7.56 14.74 2.55
CA SER A 231 -7.32 13.36 3.01
C SER A 231 -8.43 12.85 3.94
N GLN A 232 -8.96 13.71 4.82
CA GLN A 232 -10.07 13.36 5.70
C GLN A 232 -11.33 13.06 4.89
N ARG A 233 -11.63 13.88 3.88
CA ARG A 233 -12.76 13.67 2.98
C ARG A 233 -12.59 12.38 2.17
N GLU A 234 -11.42 12.14 1.59
CA GLU A 234 -11.13 10.89 0.89
C GLU A 234 -11.32 9.66 1.77
N THR A 235 -10.88 9.72 3.03
CA THR A 235 -11.04 8.62 3.99
C THR A 235 -12.51 8.31 4.21
N ARG A 236 -13.34 9.35 4.39
CA ARG A 236 -14.80 9.20 4.50
C ARG A 236 -15.39 8.62 3.20
N SER A 237 -15.02 9.13 2.04
CA SER A 237 -15.51 8.67 0.74
C SER A 237 -15.20 7.18 0.48
N ARG A 238 -14.01 6.71 0.90
CA ARG A 238 -13.62 5.30 0.84
C ARG A 238 -14.44 4.43 1.81
N ALA A 239 -14.72 4.95 3.01
CA ALA A 239 -15.54 4.26 3.99
C ALA A 239 -16.98 4.04 3.48
N ILE A 240 -17.56 5.00 2.76
CA ILE A 240 -18.91 4.91 2.20
C ILE A 240 -19.06 3.70 1.25
N VAL A 241 -18.07 3.48 0.37
CA VAL A 241 -18.15 2.39 -0.62
C VAL A 241 -17.64 1.04 -0.08
N GLY A 242 -16.96 1.07 1.06
CA GLY A 242 -16.29 -0.09 1.63
C GLY A 242 -14.95 -0.38 0.95
N VAL A 243 -13.98 -0.84 1.74
CA VAL A 243 -12.59 -1.08 1.30
C VAL A 243 -12.50 -2.00 0.07
N LYS A 244 -13.39 -3.00 -0.05
CA LYS A 244 -13.45 -3.93 -1.18
C LYS A 244 -13.71 -3.25 -2.53
N ASN A 245 -14.32 -2.07 -2.51
CA ASN A 245 -14.68 -1.33 -3.70
C ASN A 245 -13.73 -0.15 -3.97
N VAL A 246 -12.57 -0.11 -3.30
CA VAL A 246 -11.55 0.92 -3.51
C VAL A 246 -10.38 0.30 -4.26
N LEU A 247 -10.03 0.89 -5.41
CA LEU A 247 -8.81 0.60 -6.14
C LEU A 247 -7.76 1.69 -5.84
N PRO A 248 -6.75 1.39 -5.00
CA PRO A 248 -5.63 2.30 -4.77
C PRO A 248 -4.61 2.19 -5.92
N LEU A 249 -4.37 3.31 -6.57
CA LEU A 249 -3.40 3.46 -7.65
C LEU A 249 -2.07 3.94 -7.08
N GLU A 250 -1.00 3.26 -7.48
CA GLU A 250 0.36 3.69 -7.23
C GLU A 250 0.87 4.47 -8.44
N THR A 251 1.61 5.54 -8.17
CA THR A 251 2.20 6.39 -9.22
C THR A 251 3.46 7.04 -8.71
N ALA A 252 4.45 7.19 -9.58
CA ALA A 252 5.67 7.94 -9.27
C ALA A 252 5.45 9.46 -9.33
N LEU A 253 4.40 9.90 -10.03
CA LEU A 253 4.11 11.32 -10.25
C LEU A 253 3.60 12.00 -8.98
N ASP A 254 4.05 13.22 -8.70
CA ASP A 254 3.39 14.09 -7.73
C ASP A 254 2.29 14.94 -8.38
N THR A 255 1.45 15.56 -7.57
CA THR A 255 0.26 16.32 -8.03
C THR A 255 0.61 17.45 -9.01
N PHE A 256 1.84 17.97 -8.96
CA PHE A 256 2.32 19.10 -9.77
C PHE A 256 3.45 18.72 -10.75
N ASP A 257 3.74 17.44 -10.96
CA ASP A 257 4.81 16.97 -11.85
C ASP A 257 4.37 16.90 -13.32
N PHE A 258 3.75 17.97 -13.83
CA PHE A 258 3.22 18.03 -15.21
C PHE A 258 4.29 17.82 -16.28
N HIS A 259 5.56 18.06 -15.95
CA HIS A 259 6.69 17.88 -16.85
C HIS A 259 6.97 16.39 -17.17
N ASP A 260 6.64 15.48 -16.26
CA ASP A 260 7.00 14.05 -16.38
C ASP A 260 5.83 13.17 -16.82
N ILE A 261 4.66 13.79 -17.04
CA ILE A 261 3.42 13.16 -17.54
C ILE A 261 3.67 12.28 -18.75
N VAL A 262 4.41 12.79 -19.75
CA VAL A 262 4.58 12.09 -21.03
C VAL A 262 5.65 11.01 -20.96
N GLY A 263 6.75 11.25 -20.23
CA GLY A 263 7.87 10.32 -20.21
C GLY A 263 7.73 9.16 -19.22
N VAL A 264 7.13 9.43 -18.05
CA VAL A 264 6.94 8.39 -17.00
C VAL A 264 5.52 7.85 -17.07
N GLY A 265 4.53 8.74 -17.20
CA GLY A 265 3.13 8.37 -17.06
C GLY A 265 2.53 7.61 -18.25
N LEU A 266 2.92 7.92 -19.50
CA LEU A 266 2.26 7.40 -20.72
C LEU A 266 2.85 6.09 -21.28
N ASP A 267 3.89 5.55 -20.65
CA ASP A 267 4.61 4.34 -21.05
C ASP A 267 4.32 3.19 -20.06
N GLU A 268 5.34 2.61 -19.43
CA GLU A 268 5.21 1.42 -18.58
C GLU A 268 4.23 1.59 -17.40
N GLU A 269 4.19 2.78 -16.79
CA GLU A 269 3.25 3.07 -15.70
C GLU A 269 1.79 3.00 -16.18
N TYR A 270 1.51 3.45 -17.40
CA TYR A 270 0.18 3.38 -18.00
C TYR A 270 -0.30 1.93 -18.11
N ASP A 271 0.53 1.07 -18.72
CA ASP A 271 0.18 -0.32 -18.96
C ASP A 271 0.07 -1.10 -17.64
N HIS A 272 0.94 -0.80 -16.68
CA HIS A 272 0.86 -1.38 -15.33
C HIS A 272 -0.46 -1.03 -14.64
N VAL A 273 -0.85 0.24 -14.62
CA VAL A 273 -2.10 0.70 -13.99
C VAL A 273 -3.33 0.15 -14.73
N LYS A 274 -3.27 0.07 -16.05
CA LYS A 274 -4.33 -0.53 -16.87
C LYS A 274 -4.55 -1.99 -16.48
N GLU A 275 -3.48 -2.77 -16.37
CA GLU A 275 -3.55 -4.18 -15.98
C GLU A 275 -3.95 -4.36 -14.51
N GLN A 276 -3.44 -3.52 -13.60
CA GLN A 276 -3.86 -3.49 -12.19
C GLN A 276 -5.37 -3.26 -12.07
N THR A 277 -5.89 -2.26 -12.78
CA THR A 277 -7.32 -1.91 -12.79
C THR A 277 -8.16 -3.05 -13.36
N ARG A 278 -7.71 -3.65 -14.47
CA ARG A 278 -8.37 -4.80 -15.08
C ARG A 278 -8.46 -5.97 -14.10
N ASN A 279 -7.36 -6.32 -13.44
CA ASN A 279 -7.30 -7.41 -12.48
C ASN A 279 -8.16 -7.17 -11.24
N PHE A 280 -8.23 -5.92 -10.77
CA PHE A 280 -9.12 -5.53 -9.67
C PHE A 280 -10.60 -5.85 -9.97
N PHE A 281 -11.09 -5.44 -11.15
CA PHE A 281 -12.47 -5.72 -11.54
C PHE A 281 -12.72 -7.20 -11.88
N LEU A 282 -11.75 -7.90 -12.49
CA LEU A 282 -11.86 -9.34 -12.73
C LEU A 282 -11.91 -10.14 -11.41
N GLY A 283 -11.10 -9.76 -10.41
CA GLY A 283 -11.15 -10.33 -9.07
C GLY A 283 -12.52 -10.14 -8.42
N TRP A 284 -13.10 -8.93 -8.54
CA TRP A 284 -14.45 -8.65 -8.08
C TRP A 284 -15.52 -9.50 -8.79
N LEU A 285 -15.43 -9.63 -10.13
CA LEU A 285 -16.37 -10.43 -10.92
C LEU A 285 -16.35 -11.91 -10.52
N ASN A 286 -15.15 -12.44 -10.26
CA ASN A 286 -14.93 -13.84 -9.88
C ASN A 286 -15.26 -14.14 -8.40
N GLY A 287 -15.65 -13.14 -7.61
CA GLY A 287 -15.87 -13.31 -6.18
C GLY A 287 -14.58 -13.55 -5.38
N ALA A 288 -13.42 -13.28 -5.99
CA ALA A 288 -12.10 -13.48 -5.39
C ALA A 288 -11.74 -12.42 -4.34
N HIS A 289 -12.56 -11.37 -4.18
CA HIS A 289 -12.51 -10.46 -3.02
C HIS A 289 -13.06 -11.16 -1.76
N SER A 290 -12.41 -12.24 -1.35
CA SER A 290 -12.60 -12.81 -0.02
C SER A 290 -12.04 -11.83 1.02
N ASP A 291 -12.52 -11.92 2.27
CA ASP A 291 -12.08 -11.04 3.35
C ASP A 291 -10.57 -11.14 3.63
N ALA A 292 -9.87 -12.16 3.13
CA ALA A 292 -8.42 -12.35 3.30
C ALA A 292 -7.56 -11.35 2.51
N ASP A 293 -8.04 -10.80 1.38
CA ASP A 293 -7.30 -9.79 0.62
C ASP A 293 -7.34 -8.39 1.28
N GLN A 294 -8.15 -8.22 2.34
CA GLN A 294 -8.34 -6.95 3.07
C GLN A 294 -7.12 -6.50 3.88
N GLN A 295 -6.20 -7.41 4.22
CA GLN A 295 -5.03 -7.09 5.05
C GLN A 295 -3.84 -6.55 4.25
N ARG A 296 -4.00 -6.34 2.94
CA ARG A 296 -2.90 -6.03 2.00
C ARG A 296 -2.38 -4.59 2.02
N TYR A 297 -2.87 -3.69 2.87
CA TYR A 297 -2.43 -2.29 2.85
C TYR A 297 -1.96 -1.76 4.21
N THR A 298 -0.72 -2.07 4.55
CA THR A 298 0.14 -1.17 5.32
C THR A 298 1.23 -0.64 4.38
N ALA A 299 1.07 0.59 3.90
CA ALA A 299 2.15 1.22 3.14
C ALA A 299 3.41 1.26 4.02
N PRO A 300 4.61 0.88 3.52
CA PRO A 300 5.82 0.92 4.31
C PRO A 300 6.09 2.37 4.76
N ILE A 301 6.00 2.60 6.07
CA ILE A 301 6.30 3.89 6.68
C ILE A 301 7.81 4.00 6.83
N LYS A 302 8.44 4.98 6.17
CA LYS A 302 9.84 5.31 6.45
C LYS A 302 9.92 5.99 7.82
N LEU A 303 10.39 5.24 8.82
CA LEU A 303 10.52 5.69 10.21
C LEU A 303 11.38 6.96 10.32
N ARG A 304 10.79 8.07 10.77
CA ARG A 304 11.47 9.30 11.27
C ARG A 304 11.89 9.10 12.73
N ASP A 305 12.69 10.02 13.28
CA ASP A 305 13.17 9.96 14.68
C ASP A 305 12.06 9.74 15.72
N THR A 306 10.88 10.33 15.54
CA THR A 306 9.72 10.13 16.43
C THR A 306 9.16 8.71 16.36
N GLU A 307 9.20 8.09 15.18
CA GLU A 307 8.70 6.73 14.96
C GLU A 307 9.73 5.71 15.47
N THR A 308 11.03 6.00 15.38
CA THR A 308 12.09 5.22 16.07
C THR A 308 11.89 5.21 17.59
N ARG A 309 11.50 6.36 18.18
CA ARG A 309 11.16 6.42 19.61
C ARG A 309 9.90 5.64 19.94
N LEU A 310 8.89 5.63 19.06
CA LEU A 310 7.70 4.81 19.22
C LEU A 310 8.04 3.31 19.16
N VAL A 311 8.84 2.88 18.19
CA VAL A 311 9.31 1.49 18.09
C VAL A 311 10.10 1.11 19.34
N ALA A 312 11.04 1.96 19.78
CA ALA A 312 11.79 1.72 21.01
C ALA A 312 10.88 1.64 22.25
N PHE A 313 9.89 2.53 22.35
CA PHE A 313 8.90 2.51 23.43
C PHE A 313 8.05 1.24 23.40
N ILE A 314 7.61 0.78 22.22
CA ILE A 314 6.85 -0.47 22.09
C ILE A 314 7.73 -1.66 22.41
N GLU A 315 8.99 -1.70 21.96
CA GLU A 315 9.94 -2.76 22.32
C GLU A 315 10.18 -2.81 23.82
N GLU A 316 10.40 -1.66 24.46
CA GLU A 316 10.63 -1.53 25.90
C GLU A 316 9.36 -1.91 26.68
N SER A 317 8.20 -1.40 26.26
CA SER A 317 6.90 -1.77 26.83
C SER A 317 6.66 -3.27 26.69
N TRP A 318 6.93 -3.86 25.53
CA TRP A 318 6.81 -5.30 25.30
C TRP A 318 7.74 -6.10 26.21
N ARG A 319 9.01 -5.70 26.32
CA ARG A 319 9.99 -6.35 27.21
C ARG A 319 9.58 -6.26 28.68
N HIS A 320 8.99 -5.15 29.11
CA HIS A 320 8.53 -4.97 30.48
C HIS A 320 7.16 -5.59 30.75
N ALA A 321 6.30 -5.64 29.74
CA ALA A 321 4.91 -6.05 29.87
C ALA A 321 4.69 -7.52 29.54
N VAL A 322 5.54 -8.18 28.77
CA VAL A 322 5.45 -9.63 28.54
C VAL A 322 6.47 -10.31 29.42
N GLY A 323 5.98 -10.89 30.53
CA GLY A 323 6.82 -11.33 31.65
C GLY A 323 7.88 -12.34 31.25
N ILE A 324 7.51 -13.35 30.46
CA ILE A 324 8.38 -14.44 29.99
C ILE A 324 7.73 -15.01 28.72
N ASN A 325 8.51 -15.25 27.66
CA ASN A 325 8.06 -16.12 26.59
C ASN A 325 8.12 -17.55 27.12
N ARG A 326 7.00 -18.25 27.27
CA ARG A 326 7.05 -19.65 27.70
C ARG A 326 7.79 -20.49 26.66
N TYR A 327 7.54 -20.18 25.38
CA TYR A 327 8.06 -20.99 24.30
C TYR A 327 8.29 -20.19 23.01
N VAL A 328 9.38 -20.49 22.30
CA VAL A 328 9.61 -20.07 20.92
C VAL A 328 10.04 -21.28 20.07
N ARG A 329 9.29 -21.58 18.99
CA ARG A 329 9.65 -22.60 17.98
C ARG A 329 10.02 -21.94 16.68
N PHE A 330 11.17 -22.31 16.13
CA PHE A 330 11.53 -22.05 14.75
C PHE A 330 11.39 -23.35 13.97
N LYS A 331 10.56 -23.38 12.94
CA LYS A 331 10.41 -24.55 12.06
C LYS A 331 10.75 -24.14 10.64
N VAL A 332 11.59 -24.90 9.95
CA VAL A 332 12.00 -24.64 8.57
C VAL A 332 11.63 -25.83 7.69
N ASP A 333 10.78 -25.61 6.69
CA ASP A 333 10.47 -26.57 5.64
C ASP A 333 11.37 -26.27 4.43
N ALA A 334 12.41 -27.09 4.24
CA ALA A 334 13.56 -26.81 3.37
C ALA A 334 13.37 -27.33 1.93
N HIS A 335 12.32 -26.89 1.24
CA HIS A 335 12.00 -27.32 -0.12
C HIS A 335 13.06 -26.96 -1.17
N SER A 336 13.84 -25.90 -0.95
CA SER A 336 14.90 -25.48 -1.87
C SER A 336 16.07 -26.46 -1.92
N LEU A 337 16.17 -27.39 -0.98
CA LEU A 337 17.19 -28.45 -1.01
C LEU A 337 17.08 -29.36 -2.23
N LEU A 338 15.87 -29.52 -2.80
CA LEU A 338 15.64 -30.31 -4.00
C LEU A 338 15.70 -29.48 -5.29
N GLN A 339 15.27 -28.22 -5.25
CA GLN A 339 15.16 -27.37 -6.44
C GLN A 339 15.53 -25.92 -6.12
N ALA A 340 16.40 -25.32 -6.94
CA ALA A 340 16.93 -23.95 -6.80
C ALA A 340 15.90 -22.86 -6.51
N ASN A 341 14.70 -23.00 -7.03
CA ASN A 341 13.65 -21.99 -6.98
C ASN A 341 12.41 -22.44 -6.19
N SER A 342 12.51 -23.51 -5.40
CA SER A 342 11.42 -23.88 -4.50
C SER A 342 11.41 -22.96 -3.28
N PRO A 343 10.23 -22.51 -2.84
CA PRO A 343 10.11 -21.68 -1.64
C PRO A 343 10.26 -22.54 -0.38
N ASP A 344 11.20 -22.17 0.48
CA ASP A 344 11.27 -22.66 1.85
C ASP A 344 10.22 -21.95 2.71
N GLN A 345 9.69 -22.65 3.71
CA GLN A 345 8.75 -22.05 4.68
C GLN A 345 9.39 -21.98 6.06
N LEU A 346 9.53 -20.77 6.60
CA LEU A 346 10.00 -20.53 7.97
C LEU A 346 8.81 -20.18 8.85
N PHE A 347 8.56 -20.98 9.87
CA PHE A 347 7.57 -20.73 10.90
C PHE A 347 8.27 -20.27 12.18
N VAL A 348 7.74 -19.22 12.80
CA VAL A 348 8.12 -18.76 14.12
C VAL A 348 6.86 -18.78 14.98
N GLU A 349 6.79 -19.73 15.90
CA GLU A 349 5.71 -19.82 16.89
C GLU A 349 6.23 -19.22 18.20
N GLN A 350 5.49 -18.30 18.78
CA GLN A 350 5.80 -17.69 20.06
C GLN A 350 4.58 -17.78 20.96
N LEU A 351 4.79 -18.28 22.18
CA LEU A 351 3.80 -18.31 23.24
C LEU A 351 4.30 -17.45 24.41
N SER A 352 3.54 -16.41 24.71
CA SER A 352 3.87 -15.41 25.71
C SER A 352 2.76 -15.32 26.75
N GLU A 353 3.08 -15.22 28.03
CA GLU A 353 2.07 -14.98 29.06
C GLU A 353 1.77 -13.49 29.19
N ILE A 354 0.49 -13.12 29.26
CA ILE A 354 0.05 -11.73 29.50
C ILE A 354 -0.04 -11.53 31.02
N PRO A 355 0.91 -10.82 31.66
CA PRO A 355 0.89 -10.66 33.09
C PRO A 355 -0.24 -9.72 33.55
N PRO A 356 -0.73 -9.91 34.77
CA PRO A 356 -1.81 -9.10 35.32
C PRO A 356 -1.44 -7.63 35.45
N GLY A 357 -2.39 -6.77 35.03
CA GLY A 357 -2.32 -5.33 35.24
C GLY A 357 -1.30 -4.58 34.37
N LYS A 358 -0.68 -5.22 33.38
CA LYS A 358 0.25 -4.55 32.45
C LYS A 358 -0.40 -4.26 31.10
N VAL A 359 -0.31 -3.00 30.68
CA VAL A 359 -0.76 -2.57 29.35
C VAL A 359 0.31 -2.93 28.33
N VAL A 360 -0.10 -3.63 27.28
CA VAL A 360 0.75 -4.00 26.15
C VAL A 360 0.26 -3.23 24.92
N PRO A 361 0.88 -2.09 24.56
CA PRO A 361 0.36 -1.20 23.52
C PRO A 361 0.51 -1.76 22.10
N GLY A 362 1.32 -2.80 21.92
CA GLY A 362 1.55 -3.42 20.62
C GLY A 362 2.60 -4.52 20.65
N VAL A 363 2.71 -5.25 19.55
CA VAL A 363 3.71 -6.30 19.31
C VAL A 363 4.65 -5.83 18.20
N ILE A 364 5.94 -6.07 18.34
CA ILE A 364 6.89 -5.90 17.23
C ILE A 364 7.27 -7.27 16.71
N LEU A 365 7.01 -7.49 15.43
CA LEU A 365 7.38 -8.70 14.72
C LEU A 365 8.54 -8.39 13.77
N PRO A 366 9.78 -8.72 14.17
CA PRO A 366 10.92 -8.54 13.28
C PRO A 366 10.76 -9.44 12.07
N LEU A 367 10.84 -8.89 10.85
CA LEU A 367 10.94 -9.70 9.64
C LEU A 367 12.37 -10.23 9.51
N VAL A 368 12.54 -11.48 9.04
CA VAL A 368 13.88 -12.03 8.92
C VAL A 368 14.59 -11.33 7.76
N ASN A 369 15.76 -10.77 8.03
CA ASN A 369 16.62 -10.23 7.01
C ASN A 369 17.22 -11.37 6.19
N GLY A 370 17.22 -11.24 4.86
CA GLY A 370 18.21 -11.95 4.07
C GLY A 370 18.12 -11.67 2.60
N ASP A 371 19.15 -12.15 1.90
CA ASP A 371 19.53 -11.76 0.54
C ASP A 371 18.69 -12.41 -0.57
N GLY A 372 17.46 -12.84 -0.24
CA GLY A 372 16.60 -13.63 -1.13
C GLY A 372 15.56 -12.79 -1.89
N ALA A 373 15.28 -13.19 -3.13
CA ALA A 373 14.22 -12.63 -3.95
C ALA A 373 12.83 -12.96 -3.37
N ARG A 374 12.05 -11.91 -3.06
CA ARG A 374 10.62 -11.91 -2.65
C ARG A 374 10.31 -12.78 -1.43
N SER A 375 9.88 -12.13 -0.33
CA SER A 375 9.33 -12.81 0.84
C SER A 375 7.86 -12.47 1.02
N ARG A 376 7.06 -13.47 1.39
CA ARG A 376 5.68 -13.30 1.87
C ARG A 376 5.62 -13.73 3.33
N THR A 377 5.16 -12.86 4.21
CA THR A 377 5.01 -13.14 5.63
C THR A 377 3.53 -13.15 6.00
N GLU A 378 3.04 -14.26 6.53
CA GLU A 378 1.71 -14.44 7.09
C GLU A 378 1.83 -14.44 8.61
N CYS A 379 1.03 -13.62 9.29
CA CYS A 379 1.05 -13.54 10.75
C CYS A 379 -0.34 -13.82 11.29
N HIS A 380 -0.43 -14.75 12.24
CA HIS A 380 -1.64 -15.09 12.97
C HIS A 380 -1.42 -14.83 14.45
N ILE A 381 -2.30 -14.02 15.04
CA ILE A 381 -2.26 -13.71 16.46
C ILE A 381 -3.57 -14.18 17.08
N ARG A 382 -3.45 -14.89 18.20
CA ARG A 382 -4.60 -15.33 19.00
C ARG A 382 -4.27 -15.24 20.48
N VAL A 383 -5.31 -15.08 21.28
CA VAL A 383 -5.21 -15.12 22.74
C VAL A 383 -5.88 -16.41 23.21
N ASP A 384 -5.10 -17.28 23.83
CA ASP A 384 -5.55 -18.56 24.38
C ASP A 384 -5.81 -18.41 25.88
N GLY A 385 -7.05 -18.65 26.29
CA GLY A 385 -7.49 -18.69 27.68
C GLY A 385 -7.05 -19.96 28.41
N PRO A 386 -7.10 -19.95 29.76
CA PRO A 386 -6.73 -21.11 30.58
C PRO A 386 -7.59 -22.35 30.30
N ASP A 387 -8.83 -22.15 29.86
CA ASP A 387 -9.79 -23.22 29.56
C ASP A 387 -9.74 -23.72 28.11
N GLY A 388 -8.72 -23.31 27.33
CA GLY A 388 -8.62 -23.62 25.91
C GLY A 388 -9.51 -22.76 25.00
N GLU A 389 -10.18 -21.74 25.55
CA GLU A 389 -10.89 -20.73 24.77
C GLU A 389 -9.89 -19.94 23.91
N THR A 390 -10.03 -19.98 22.59
CA THR A 390 -9.22 -19.16 21.69
C THR A 390 -10.02 -17.95 21.22
N VAL A 391 -9.50 -16.76 21.49
CA VAL A 391 -9.99 -15.52 20.90
C VAL A 391 -9.11 -15.19 19.70
N PRO A 392 -9.59 -15.36 18.46
CA PRO A 392 -8.85 -14.95 17.28
C PRO A 392 -8.65 -13.44 17.33
N PHE A 393 -7.40 -12.99 17.19
CA PHE A 393 -7.06 -11.60 17.44
C PHE A 393 -6.85 -10.83 16.13
N THR A 394 -6.06 -11.37 15.19
CA THR A 394 -5.80 -10.75 13.88
C THR A 394 -5.02 -11.71 12.97
N GLU A 395 -5.25 -11.62 11.66
CA GLU A 395 -4.39 -12.17 10.60
C GLU A 395 -3.79 -10.99 9.81
N PHE A 396 -2.66 -11.14 9.11
CA PHE A 396 -2.26 -10.24 8.03
C PHE A 396 -1.14 -10.82 7.18
N ILE A 397 -1.02 -10.30 5.96
CA ILE A 397 -0.02 -10.69 4.97
C ILE A 397 0.84 -9.47 4.64
N VAL A 398 2.15 -9.61 4.78
CA VAL A 398 3.14 -8.63 4.35
C VAL A 398 3.89 -9.18 3.15
N GLU A 399 3.71 -8.55 1.98
CA GLU A 399 4.48 -8.83 0.78
C GLU A 399 5.66 -7.86 0.66
N ARG A 400 6.87 -8.39 0.46
CA ARG A 400 8.08 -7.57 0.34
C ARG A 400 8.57 -7.56 -1.10
N GLN A 401 8.64 -6.36 -1.70
CA GLN A 401 9.46 -6.13 -2.89
C GLN A 401 10.92 -5.88 -2.48
N ILE A 402 11.84 -6.33 -3.32
CA ILE A 402 13.29 -6.37 -3.08
C ILE A 402 13.80 -5.01 -2.61
N GLY A 403 14.29 -4.95 -1.37
CA GLY A 403 15.04 -3.81 -0.83
C GLY A 403 16.52 -4.17 -0.71
N ASP A 404 17.37 -3.14 -0.63
CA ASP A 404 18.77 -3.25 -0.17
C ASP A 404 18.81 -4.09 1.11
N GLY A 405 19.42 -5.29 1.05
CA GLY A 405 19.48 -6.30 2.12
C GLY A 405 20.11 -5.81 3.45
N ARG A 406 20.53 -4.54 3.52
CA ARG A 406 21.06 -3.92 4.74
C ARG A 406 20.00 -3.40 5.71
N LYS A 407 18.72 -3.32 5.33
CA LYS A 407 17.67 -2.75 6.21
C LYS A 407 16.79 -3.81 6.87
N ARG A 408 16.73 -3.73 8.21
CA ARG A 408 15.77 -4.45 9.04
C ARG A 408 14.39 -3.82 8.85
N ASP A 409 13.46 -4.64 8.38
CA ASP A 409 12.03 -4.26 8.35
C ASP A 409 11.36 -4.91 9.55
N ASP A 410 10.78 -4.10 10.42
CA ASP A 410 10.00 -4.56 11.55
C ASP A 410 8.51 -4.26 11.28
N VAL A 411 7.64 -5.23 11.55
CA VAL A 411 6.20 -5.00 11.55
C VAL A 411 5.79 -4.61 12.96
N VAL A 412 5.28 -3.38 13.10
CA VAL A 412 4.73 -2.90 14.38
C VAL A 412 3.22 -3.09 14.34
N LEU A 413 2.71 -3.90 15.25
CA LEU A 413 1.29 -4.13 15.43
C LEU A 413 0.82 -3.36 16.64
N LEU A 414 0.02 -2.32 16.40
CA LEU A 414 -0.61 -1.55 17.47
C LEU A 414 -1.89 -2.25 17.89
N ILE A 415 -1.97 -2.58 19.17
CA ILE A 415 -3.13 -3.25 19.74
C ILE A 415 -4.02 -2.18 20.34
N ASN A 416 -5.15 -1.91 19.68
CA ASN A 416 -6.11 -0.90 20.11
C ASN A 416 -6.96 -1.37 21.31
N ASP A 417 -6.98 -2.68 21.56
CA ASP A 417 -7.68 -3.29 22.68
C ASP A 417 -6.82 -3.27 23.94
N ASP A 418 -7.44 -3.00 25.09
CA ASP A 418 -6.76 -3.13 26.37
C ASP A 418 -6.48 -4.62 26.66
N LEU A 419 -5.24 -5.07 26.44
CA LEU A 419 -4.84 -6.45 26.69
C LEU A 419 -4.92 -6.85 28.17
N THR A 420 -5.07 -5.90 29.11
CA THR A 420 -5.25 -6.23 30.53
C THR A 420 -6.52 -7.06 30.78
N LYS A 421 -7.54 -6.96 29.91
CA LYS A 421 -8.74 -7.83 29.96
C LYS A 421 -8.44 -9.32 29.73
N TYR A 422 -7.27 -9.61 29.17
CA TYR A 422 -6.77 -10.96 28.93
C TYR A 422 -5.63 -11.35 29.90
N SER A 423 -5.50 -10.64 31.02
CA SER A 423 -4.58 -11.01 32.10
C SER A 423 -4.67 -12.49 32.46
N GLY A 424 -3.52 -13.17 32.55
CA GLY A 424 -3.44 -14.61 32.86
C GLY A 424 -3.73 -15.53 31.68
N ARG A 425 -4.01 -14.98 30.50
CA ARG A 425 -4.09 -15.72 29.23
C ARG A 425 -2.73 -15.75 28.54
N SER A 426 -2.59 -16.66 27.58
CA SER A 426 -1.40 -16.74 26.72
C SER A 426 -1.65 -16.06 25.39
N LEU A 427 -0.74 -15.19 24.97
CA LEU A 427 -0.70 -14.66 23.63
C LEU A 427 0.11 -15.60 22.74
N TYR A 428 -0.52 -16.12 21.70
CA TYR A 428 0.11 -16.95 20.70
C TYR A 428 0.27 -16.17 19.40
N ILE A 429 1.51 -16.13 18.91
CA ILE A 429 1.89 -15.51 17.65
C ILE A 429 2.49 -16.59 16.77
N LEU A 430 1.86 -16.85 15.63
CA LEU A 430 2.40 -17.68 14.57
C LEU A 430 2.77 -16.78 13.40
N LYS A 431 4.03 -16.81 13.01
CA LYS A 431 4.54 -16.12 11.84
C LYS A 431 5.04 -17.14 10.84
N LYS A 432 4.61 -17.07 9.60
CA LYS A 432 5.02 -17.94 8.50
C LYS A 432 5.61 -17.10 7.39
N GLU A 433 6.88 -17.30 7.10
CA GLU A 433 7.59 -16.64 6.01
C GLU A 433 7.85 -17.62 4.87
N THR A 434 7.54 -17.21 3.65
CA THR A 434 7.88 -17.94 2.42
C THR A 434 9.12 -17.29 1.81
N ARG A 435 10.21 -18.05 1.64
CA ARG A 435 11.51 -17.55 1.14
C ARG A 435 12.05 -18.44 0.03
N TYR A 436 12.45 -17.84 -1.09
CA TYR A 436 13.05 -18.59 -2.18
C TYR A 436 14.54 -18.81 -1.95
N GLY A 437 14.98 -20.08 -2.00
CA GLY A 437 16.39 -20.45 -1.89
C GLY A 437 17.03 -20.18 -0.53
N PHE A 438 16.26 -20.15 0.56
CA PHE A 438 16.79 -19.90 1.91
C PHE A 438 17.78 -20.99 2.34
N MET A 439 17.52 -22.25 1.98
CA MET A 439 18.38 -23.41 2.24
C MET A 439 19.27 -23.79 1.05
N ALA A 440 19.34 -22.94 0.01
CA ALA A 440 20.18 -23.20 -1.16
C ALA A 440 21.67 -23.38 -0.83
N PRO A 441 22.29 -22.66 0.13
CA PRO A 441 23.69 -22.89 0.48
C PRO A 441 23.95 -24.33 0.95
N LEU A 442 23.05 -24.93 1.73
CA LEU A 442 23.19 -26.31 2.18
C LEU A 442 23.21 -27.29 0.98
N ARG A 443 22.41 -27.02 -0.05
CA ARG A 443 22.40 -27.78 -1.30
C ARG A 443 23.67 -27.55 -2.12
N ASP A 444 24.02 -26.29 -2.37
CA ASP A 444 25.03 -25.90 -3.36
C ASP A 444 26.45 -26.04 -2.82
N ALA A 445 26.65 -25.70 -1.54
CA ALA A 445 27.94 -25.68 -0.87
C ALA A 445 28.15 -26.88 0.08
N GLY A 446 27.10 -27.70 0.29
CA GLY A 446 27.10 -28.83 1.22
C GLY A 446 27.04 -28.43 2.70
N HIS A 447 26.97 -27.12 2.98
CA HIS A 447 26.89 -26.59 4.33
C HIS A 447 26.11 -25.27 4.33
N ASP A 448 25.47 -24.98 5.45
CA ASP A 448 24.77 -23.72 5.70
C ASP A 448 24.82 -23.38 7.18
N MET A 449 24.57 -22.12 7.51
CA MET A 449 24.54 -21.65 8.88
C MET A 449 23.17 -21.06 9.18
N LEU A 450 22.35 -21.81 9.91
CA LEU A 450 21.12 -21.27 10.48
C LEU A 450 21.47 -20.54 11.78
N SER A 451 21.50 -19.22 11.69
CA SER A 451 21.66 -18.36 12.86
C SER A 451 20.31 -17.77 13.25
N VAL A 452 19.81 -18.17 14.42
CA VAL A 452 18.68 -17.51 15.07
C VAL A 452 19.23 -16.51 16.09
N ARG A 453 19.19 -15.23 15.72
CA ARG A 453 19.36 -14.13 16.70
C ARG A 453 17.98 -13.70 17.15
N SER A 454 17.53 -14.31 18.23
CA SER A 454 16.23 -14.04 18.81
C SER A 454 16.32 -12.78 19.67
N GLY A 455 15.54 -11.74 19.33
CA GLY A 455 15.24 -10.65 20.27
C GLY A 455 14.38 -11.09 21.48
N TYR A 456 13.98 -12.36 21.52
CA TYR A 456 13.04 -12.95 22.48
C TYR A 456 13.76 -13.50 23.72
N TRP A 457 14.67 -12.71 24.29
CA TRP A 457 15.69 -13.09 25.28
C TRP A 457 15.18 -13.69 26.61
N ASN A 458 13.86 -13.73 26.83
CA ASN A 458 13.24 -14.30 28.02
C ASN A 458 12.38 -15.54 27.67
N ALA A 459 12.88 -16.42 26.79
CA ALA A 459 12.19 -17.68 26.48
C ALA A 459 12.59 -18.80 27.45
N GLU A 460 11.62 -19.49 28.07
CA GLU A 460 11.92 -20.65 28.93
C GLU A 460 12.43 -21.83 28.10
N GLU A 461 11.84 -22.01 26.92
CA GLU A 461 12.20 -23.03 25.96
C GLU A 461 12.31 -22.45 24.54
N VAL A 462 13.40 -22.79 23.86
CA VAL A 462 13.60 -22.50 22.44
C VAL A 462 13.80 -23.82 21.71
N SER A 463 13.09 -24.00 20.61
CA SER A 463 13.27 -25.18 19.75
C SER A 463 13.46 -24.78 18.30
N ILE A 464 14.30 -25.55 17.60
CA ILE A 464 14.52 -25.43 16.17
C ILE A 464 14.21 -26.79 15.55
N GLN A 465 13.30 -26.79 14.58
CA GLN A 465 12.89 -27.94 13.80
C GLN A 465 13.26 -27.70 12.34
N LEU A 466 14.06 -28.59 11.76
CA LEU A 466 14.41 -28.55 10.36
C LEU A 466 13.78 -29.76 9.66
N ASN A 467 12.84 -29.49 8.77
CA ASN A 467 12.21 -30.50 7.91
C ASN A 467 12.96 -30.57 6.59
N VAL A 468 13.73 -31.64 6.43
CA VAL A 468 14.53 -31.94 5.23
C VAL A 468 13.77 -32.96 4.36
N PRO A 469 13.68 -32.77 3.03
CA PRO A 469 13.12 -33.77 2.13
C PRO A 469 13.92 -35.08 2.19
N VAL A 470 13.23 -36.22 2.20
CA VAL A 470 13.84 -37.55 2.35
C VAL A 470 14.90 -37.80 1.27
N GLU A 471 14.67 -37.28 0.07
CA GLU A 471 15.53 -37.40 -1.10
C GLU A 471 16.85 -36.63 -0.99
N PHE A 472 16.92 -35.61 -0.13
CA PHE A 472 18.16 -34.87 0.10
C PHE A 472 19.19 -35.69 0.89
N GLY A 473 18.69 -36.59 1.74
CA GLY A 473 19.47 -37.43 2.64
C GLY A 473 19.68 -36.80 4.03
N PRO A 474 20.43 -37.49 4.90
CA PRO A 474 20.66 -37.04 6.27
C PRO A 474 21.46 -35.74 6.32
N VAL A 475 21.11 -34.90 7.29
CA VAL A 475 21.79 -33.64 7.61
C VAL A 475 22.32 -33.73 9.03
N GLU A 476 23.58 -33.39 9.20
CA GLU A 476 24.22 -33.25 10.49
C GLU A 476 24.09 -31.79 10.94
N ALA A 477 23.87 -31.59 12.25
CA ALA A 477 23.82 -30.28 12.84
C ALA A 477 24.82 -30.20 13.99
N ALA A 478 25.73 -29.23 13.90
CA ALA A 478 26.62 -28.86 14.98
C ALA A 478 26.15 -27.55 15.62
N TRP A 479 26.20 -27.51 16.95
CA TRP A 479 25.83 -26.35 17.73
C TRP A 479 27.07 -25.57 18.14
N ASP A 480 27.06 -24.26 17.89
CA ASP A 480 28.08 -23.34 18.41
C ASP A 480 27.41 -22.33 19.35
N GLY A 481 27.54 -22.59 20.66
CA GLY A 481 27.02 -21.74 21.71
C GLY A 481 28.01 -20.63 22.05
N PHE A 482 27.69 -19.39 21.70
CA PHE A 482 28.44 -18.22 22.20
C PHE A 482 27.96 -17.86 23.62
N GLY A 483 28.81 -18.11 24.62
CA GLY A 483 28.74 -17.45 25.92
C GLY A 483 29.80 -16.34 26.01
N GLU A 484 29.55 -15.29 26.80
CA GLU A 484 30.42 -14.09 26.95
C GLU A 484 31.86 -14.36 27.44
N ALA A 485 32.28 -15.62 27.63
CA ALA A 485 33.61 -15.93 28.17
C ALA A 485 34.23 -17.21 27.62
N GLY A 486 34.33 -17.39 26.29
CA GLY A 486 35.31 -18.28 25.63
C GLY A 486 35.38 -19.75 26.06
N ALA A 487 34.48 -20.23 26.91
CA ALA A 487 34.43 -21.59 27.39
C ALA A 487 33.40 -22.34 26.54
N PRO A 488 33.80 -23.33 25.74
CA PRO A 488 32.86 -24.15 25.01
C PRO A 488 31.92 -24.82 26.00
N VAL A 489 30.62 -24.55 25.91
CA VAL A 489 29.61 -25.35 26.60
C VAL A 489 29.50 -26.66 25.82
N ALA A 490 30.44 -27.57 26.03
CA ALA A 490 30.35 -28.91 25.45
C ALA A 490 29.27 -29.70 26.21
N ARG A 491 28.01 -29.59 25.79
CA ARG A 491 27.06 -30.69 25.97
C ARG A 491 27.08 -31.50 24.69
N ARG A 492 27.55 -32.75 24.79
CA ARG A 492 27.41 -33.74 23.71
C ARG A 492 25.97 -33.72 23.22
N PRO A 493 25.71 -33.65 21.91
CA PRO A 493 24.40 -34.06 21.41
C PRO A 493 24.20 -35.52 21.84
N PRO A 494 22.98 -35.93 22.23
CA PRO A 494 22.73 -37.33 22.51
C PRO A 494 23.14 -38.15 21.28
N ASP A 495 24.03 -39.13 21.47
CA ASP A 495 24.45 -40.07 20.43
C ASP A 495 23.18 -40.75 19.87
N ARG A 496 22.70 -40.28 18.72
CA ARG A 496 21.64 -40.91 17.94
C ARG A 496 22.05 -40.86 16.48
N GLU A 497 22.30 -42.01 15.89
CA GLU A 497 22.30 -42.16 14.44
C GLU A 497 20.88 -41.85 13.93
N PHE A 498 20.78 -40.89 13.01
CA PHE A 498 19.51 -40.45 12.46
C PHE A 498 19.16 -41.26 11.21
N ASN A 499 18.20 -42.17 11.32
CA ASN A 499 17.64 -42.87 10.16
C ASN A 499 16.73 -41.95 9.34
N ALA A 500 16.83 -42.06 8.01
CA ALA A 500 15.95 -41.37 7.06
C ALA A 500 14.48 -41.69 7.37
N GLY A 501 13.70 -40.67 7.76
CA GLY A 501 12.27 -40.79 8.08
C GLY A 501 11.83 -40.14 9.38
N MET A 502 12.73 -39.69 10.25
CA MET A 502 12.38 -38.89 11.43
C MET A 502 12.93 -37.46 11.35
N THR A 503 12.07 -36.49 11.61
CA THR A 503 12.41 -35.07 11.73
C THR A 503 13.32 -34.85 12.95
N PRO A 504 14.52 -34.26 12.77
CA PRO A 504 15.33 -33.85 13.90
C PRO A 504 14.67 -32.65 14.61
N ILE A 505 14.30 -32.83 15.87
CA ILE A 505 13.87 -31.76 16.77
C ILE A 505 15.04 -31.42 17.67
N PHE A 506 15.56 -30.20 17.57
CA PHE A 506 16.56 -29.67 18.50
C PHE A 506 15.83 -28.81 19.53
N ALA A 507 15.73 -29.30 20.77
CA ALA A 507 15.15 -28.55 21.89
C ALA A 507 16.28 -28.05 22.80
N VAL A 508 16.29 -26.74 23.09
CA VAL A 508 17.23 -26.12 24.03
C VAL A 508 16.45 -25.51 25.19
N SER A 509 16.61 -26.09 26.38
CA SER A 509 16.05 -25.56 27.61
C SER A 509 16.96 -24.47 28.21
N ARG A 510 16.43 -23.25 28.38
CA ARG A 510 17.05 -22.07 29.03
C ARG A 510 18.42 -21.60 28.48
N PRO A 511 18.44 -20.78 27.41
CA PRO A 511 19.64 -20.01 27.07
C PRO A 511 19.95 -18.95 28.15
N SER A 512 21.24 -18.65 28.35
CA SER A 512 21.68 -17.57 29.26
C SER A 512 21.19 -16.20 28.76
N PRO A 513 20.66 -15.31 29.62
CA PRO A 513 19.95 -14.09 29.23
C PRO A 513 20.80 -12.93 28.67
N ARG A 514 22.09 -13.11 28.35
CA ARG A 514 22.94 -12.06 27.74
C ARG A 514 23.67 -12.58 26.50
N ASP A 515 23.40 -11.94 25.36
CA ASP A 515 24.05 -12.08 24.04
C ASP A 515 24.20 -13.50 23.43
N SER A 516 23.26 -14.40 23.71
CA SER A 516 23.25 -15.78 23.20
C SER A 516 22.42 -15.95 21.91
N GLY A 517 23.06 -15.87 20.74
CA GLY A 517 22.47 -16.37 19.49
C GLY A 517 22.57 -17.89 19.42
N ILE A 518 21.55 -18.56 18.84
CA ILE A 518 21.70 -19.99 18.48
C ILE A 518 22.22 -20.04 17.04
N ARG A 519 23.40 -20.62 16.86
CA ARG A 519 23.93 -20.97 15.54
C ARG A 519 23.94 -22.48 15.39
N LEU A 520 23.29 -22.94 14.33
CA LEU A 520 23.38 -24.32 13.87
C LEU A 520 24.18 -24.29 12.58
N LEU A 521 25.35 -24.93 12.62
CA LEU A 521 26.05 -25.30 11.41
C LEU A 521 25.41 -26.58 10.90
N LEU A 522 24.89 -26.54 9.68
CA LEU A 522 24.31 -27.69 9.00
C LEU A 522 25.31 -28.19 7.97
N THR A 523 25.56 -29.49 7.97
CA THR A 523 26.41 -30.16 6.99
C THR A 523 25.67 -31.34 6.39
N ARG A 524 25.87 -31.57 5.09
CA ARG A 524 25.36 -32.78 4.45
C ARG A 524 26.21 -33.96 4.91
N ALA A 525 25.57 -35.02 5.41
CA ALA A 525 26.28 -36.21 5.89
C ALA A 525 27.17 -36.78 4.77
N GLY A 526 28.43 -37.08 5.11
CA GLY A 526 29.43 -37.57 4.15
C GLY A 526 30.08 -36.50 3.26
N SER A 527 29.80 -35.21 3.48
CA SER A 527 30.59 -34.14 2.85
C SER A 527 31.92 -33.96 3.59
N ASN A 528 33.04 -33.94 2.86
CA ASN A 528 34.40 -33.86 3.44
C ASN A 528 34.77 -32.42 3.88
N ARG A 529 33.97 -31.78 4.74
CA ARG A 529 34.26 -30.43 5.24
C ARG A 529 34.06 -30.25 6.73
#